data_AF-A0A7Z9UDG8-F1
#
_entry.id   AF-A0A7Z9UDG8-F1
#
_cell.length_a   1.000
_cell.length_b   1.000
_cell.length_c   1.000
_cell.angle_alpha   90.00
_cell.angle_beta   90.00
_cell.angle_gamma   90.00
#
_symmetry.space_group_name_H-M   'P 1'
#
loop_
_entity.id
_entity.type
_entity.pdbx_description
1 polymer ?
#
loop_
_entity_poly.entity_id
_entity_poly.type
_entity_poly.pdbx_seq_one_letter_code
_entity_poly.pdbx_strand_id
1 'polypeptide(L)'
;MNDGDGVNAAEVLAATGDSLADQQQNFANWFSYYRRRHQTIRSAIGRSVEDLENMRLGAMGINSGTRYDMSNRMYSVDSGRSSFLDDLYNLYVSGSYSGQGTPNRLALQHAGREYSKTSVRGDLECRKNFSLLFTDGYASSHPNSTDAGNADSAAGEPYASSHSNTLGDIAYYYYEGLRNNDGSIIGGGDTPTPSECGTGSEEDWMDCNKEYHMNTYTVGLGMEGQKFAGKTHFKVQDAYEDAPDWSSLTNMNAQDSVQIDDLYHAAVNGKGEYFDAQSTQELVLALQGAVDLMQADVGSGSGINFNTASLAEGGAVFSAAFTSVEWTGDLRAENVDEDGDIGSQIWSAKTQLDGRDLASDPRLVLTYGMDNGNQGGTTFEWDNLTAAQKADLQVAAGSDAEGLAKKRIDFLLGEDVESYDGITFRNRKSRMGAIVNSS
;
A
#
# COMPACT_ATOMS: atom_id res chain seq x y z
N MET A 1 -22.74 -16.27 -23.50
CA MET A 1 -23.90 -15.40 -23.78
C MET A 1 -23.40 -13.98 -23.61
N ASN A 2 -23.51 -13.19 -24.66
CA ASN A 2 -22.99 -11.82 -24.73
C ASN A 2 -23.96 -10.92 -23.96
N ASP A 3 -23.54 -10.40 -22.81
CA ASP A 3 -24.30 -9.40 -22.07
C ASP A 3 -23.92 -8.04 -22.64
N GLY A 4 -24.91 -7.32 -23.15
CA GLY A 4 -24.80 -6.24 -24.14
C GLY A 4 -24.09 -4.95 -23.70
N ASP A 5 -23.29 -4.98 -22.64
CA ASP A 5 -22.67 -3.80 -22.04
C ASP A 5 -21.13 -3.79 -22.10
N GLY A 6 -20.49 -4.67 -22.88
CA GLY A 6 -19.07 -4.54 -23.28
C GLY A 6 -17.99 -4.60 -22.18
N VAL A 7 -18.33 -4.55 -20.88
CA VAL A 7 -17.36 -4.42 -19.75
C VAL A 7 -17.28 -5.68 -18.88
N ASN A 8 -17.77 -6.84 -19.35
CA ASN A 8 -17.73 -8.10 -18.59
C ASN A 8 -17.23 -9.30 -19.42
N ALA A 9 -16.31 -9.06 -20.36
CA ALA A 9 -15.53 -10.15 -20.92
C ALA A 9 -14.45 -10.58 -19.91
N ALA A 10 -14.86 -11.18 -18.79
CA ALA A 10 -13.99 -12.11 -18.11
C ALA A 10 -13.77 -13.24 -19.12
N GLU A 11 -12.60 -13.25 -19.76
CA GLU A 11 -12.18 -14.40 -20.54
C GLU A 11 -12.27 -15.61 -19.63
N VAL A 12 -13.30 -16.44 -19.87
CA VAL A 12 -13.22 -17.85 -19.52
C VAL A 12 -12.10 -18.36 -20.40
N LEU A 13 -10.85 -18.24 -19.92
CA LEU A 13 -9.77 -19.07 -20.43
C LEU A 13 -10.22 -20.49 -20.14
N ALA A 14 -10.82 -21.10 -21.17
CA ALA A 14 -10.88 -22.53 -21.28
C ALA A 14 -9.42 -23.00 -21.37
N ALA A 15 -8.77 -23.10 -20.22
CA ALA A 15 -7.57 -23.90 -20.08
C ALA A 15 -8.00 -25.29 -20.53
N THR A 16 -7.55 -25.68 -21.72
CA THR A 16 -7.74 -27.02 -22.26
C THR A 16 -7.03 -27.99 -21.30
N GLY A 17 -7.77 -28.53 -20.33
CA GLY A 17 -7.21 -29.36 -19.26
C GLY A 17 -8.13 -29.60 -18.06
N ASP A 18 -9.06 -28.69 -17.74
CA ASP A 18 -9.86 -28.80 -16.51
C ASP A 18 -11.07 -29.72 -16.65
N SER A 19 -11.32 -30.58 -15.66
CA SER A 19 -12.41 -31.55 -15.68
C SER A 19 -13.78 -30.84 -15.62
N LEU A 20 -14.85 -31.53 -16.02
CA LEU A 20 -16.22 -31.00 -15.90
C LEU A 20 -16.57 -30.58 -14.45
N ALA A 21 -15.99 -31.26 -13.45
CA ALA A 21 -16.17 -30.92 -12.04
C ALA A 21 -15.46 -29.60 -11.68
N ASP A 22 -14.26 -29.38 -12.18
CA ASP A 22 -13.51 -28.13 -11.99
C ASP A 22 -14.23 -26.96 -12.68
N GLN A 23 -14.78 -27.20 -13.87
CA GLN A 23 -15.58 -26.20 -14.59
C GLN A 23 -16.89 -25.88 -13.85
N GLN A 24 -17.55 -26.87 -13.25
CA GLN A 24 -18.74 -26.65 -12.42
C GLN A 24 -18.43 -25.90 -11.13
N GLN A 25 -17.30 -26.20 -10.47
CA GLN A 25 -16.85 -25.48 -9.29
C GLN A 25 -16.43 -24.04 -9.63
N ASN A 26 -15.73 -23.84 -10.74
CA ASN A 26 -15.35 -22.52 -11.25
C ASN A 26 -16.59 -21.69 -11.63
N PHE A 27 -17.59 -22.30 -12.26
CA PHE A 27 -18.87 -21.65 -12.55
C PHE A 27 -19.65 -21.33 -11.26
N ALA A 28 -19.66 -22.22 -10.27
CA ALA A 28 -20.32 -21.98 -8.98
C ALA A 28 -19.64 -20.83 -8.22
N ASN A 29 -18.30 -20.77 -8.24
CA ASN A 29 -17.52 -19.68 -7.66
C ASN A 29 -17.81 -18.36 -8.40
N TRP A 30 -17.77 -18.37 -9.74
CA TRP A 30 -18.11 -17.22 -10.58
C TRP A 30 -19.54 -16.70 -10.31
N PHE A 31 -20.53 -17.59 -10.33
CA PHE A 31 -21.93 -17.22 -10.14
C PHE A 31 -22.21 -16.67 -8.73
N SER A 32 -21.53 -17.22 -7.72
CA SER A 32 -21.73 -16.84 -6.32
C SER A 32 -20.99 -15.55 -5.95
N TYR A 33 -19.79 -15.33 -6.49
CA TYR A 33 -18.87 -14.29 -6.04
C TYR A 33 -18.47 -13.24 -7.09
N TYR A 34 -18.78 -13.41 -8.37
CA TYR A 34 -18.26 -12.54 -9.43
C TYR A 34 -19.31 -12.04 -10.44
N ARG A 35 -20.57 -12.48 -10.35
CA ARG A 35 -21.58 -12.13 -11.37
C ARG A 35 -22.06 -10.66 -11.30
N ARG A 36 -21.83 -9.97 -10.18
CA ARG A 36 -22.19 -8.55 -9.98
C ARG A 36 -20.98 -7.80 -9.43
N ARG A 37 -20.78 -6.55 -9.85
CA ARG A 37 -19.66 -5.67 -9.42
C ARG A 37 -19.42 -5.70 -7.90
N HIS A 38 -20.46 -5.61 -7.09
CA HIS A 38 -20.33 -5.67 -5.62
C HIS A 38 -19.88 -7.04 -5.09
N GLN A 39 -20.20 -8.16 -5.74
CA GLN A 39 -19.73 -9.48 -5.32
C GLN A 39 -18.23 -9.60 -5.60
N THR A 40 -17.79 -9.12 -6.76
CA THR A 40 -16.37 -9.04 -7.11
C THR A 40 -15.60 -8.22 -6.07
N ILE A 41 -16.08 -7.03 -5.71
CA ILE A 41 -15.44 -6.17 -4.71
C ILE A 41 -15.36 -6.87 -3.36
N ARG A 42 -16.44 -7.53 -2.92
CA ARG A 42 -16.44 -8.31 -1.68
C ARG A 42 -15.40 -9.42 -1.70
N SER A 43 -15.31 -10.16 -2.81
CA SER A 43 -14.29 -11.22 -2.95
C SER A 43 -12.88 -10.66 -3.02
N ALA A 44 -12.66 -9.54 -3.70
CA ALA A 44 -11.38 -8.88 -3.84
C ALA A 44 -10.86 -8.40 -2.49
N ILE A 45 -11.69 -7.64 -1.77
CA ILE A 45 -11.36 -7.17 -0.42
C ILE A 45 -11.20 -8.35 0.53
N GLY A 46 -12.09 -9.35 0.47
CA GLY A 46 -12.01 -10.56 1.28
C GLY A 46 -10.64 -11.24 1.16
N ARG A 47 -10.08 -11.32 -0.04
CA ARG A 47 -8.75 -11.87 -0.31
C ARG A 47 -7.61 -10.93 0.06
N SER A 48 -7.72 -9.64 -0.26
CA SER A 48 -6.63 -8.68 0.00
C SER A 48 -6.36 -8.51 1.49
N VAL A 49 -7.32 -8.85 2.36
CA VAL A 49 -7.17 -8.75 3.81
C VAL A 49 -6.74 -10.06 4.50
N GLU A 50 -6.53 -11.16 3.75
CA GLU A 50 -6.11 -12.44 4.33
C GLU A 50 -4.69 -12.36 4.89
N ASP A 51 -3.79 -11.69 4.20
CA ASP A 51 -2.37 -11.58 4.56
C ASP A 51 -2.02 -10.22 5.19
N LEU A 52 -3.03 -9.42 5.54
CA LEU A 52 -2.84 -8.16 6.25
C LEU A 52 -2.52 -8.39 7.72
N GLU A 53 -1.46 -7.72 8.18
CA GLU A 53 -1.04 -7.66 9.58
C GLU A 53 -0.90 -6.19 10.03
N ASN A 54 -0.96 -5.93 11.35
CA ASN A 54 -0.67 -4.62 11.96
C ASN A 54 -1.53 -3.43 11.51
N MET A 55 -2.69 -3.67 10.87
CA MET A 55 -3.60 -2.63 10.40
C MET A 55 -4.96 -2.67 11.09
N ARG A 56 -5.69 -1.54 11.03
CA ARG A 56 -7.12 -1.49 11.38
C ARG A 56 -7.92 -1.15 10.14
N LEU A 57 -8.97 -1.91 9.87
CA LEU A 57 -9.83 -1.75 8.70
C LEU A 57 -11.25 -1.39 9.11
N GLY A 58 -11.87 -0.55 8.29
CA GLY A 58 -13.27 -0.21 8.39
C GLY A 58 -13.83 0.04 7.00
N ALA A 59 -15.14 -0.16 6.84
CA ALA A 59 -15.83 0.06 5.57
C ALA A 59 -17.10 0.87 5.78
N MET A 60 -17.35 1.78 4.84
CA MET A 60 -18.57 2.56 4.75
C MET A 60 -18.95 2.77 3.29
N GLY A 61 -20.24 2.93 3.02
CA GLY A 61 -20.71 3.26 1.68
C GLY A 61 -20.65 4.77 1.44
N ILE A 62 -20.71 5.18 0.17
CA ILE A 62 -20.64 6.60 -0.19
C ILE A 62 -21.93 7.36 0.12
N ASN A 63 -23.10 6.72 0.19
CA ASN A 63 -24.40 7.37 0.40
C ASN A 63 -24.72 7.57 1.89
N SER A 64 -25.58 8.55 2.23
CA SER A 64 -25.86 8.92 3.63
C SER A 64 -26.37 7.79 4.52
N GLY A 65 -27.08 6.80 3.97
CA GLY A 65 -27.57 5.64 4.73
C GLY A 65 -26.49 4.61 5.07
N THR A 66 -25.32 4.69 4.43
CA THR A 66 -24.20 3.74 4.57
C THR A 66 -22.87 4.43 4.92
N ARG A 67 -22.83 5.76 4.97
CA ARG A 67 -21.74 6.57 5.57
C ARG A 67 -21.84 6.51 7.10
N TYR A 68 -21.26 5.48 7.70
CA TYR A 68 -21.36 5.22 9.14
C TYR A 68 -20.36 6.01 9.98
N ASP A 69 -20.66 6.17 11.28
CA ASP A 69 -19.65 6.51 12.28
C ASP A 69 -18.71 5.31 12.48
N MET A 70 -17.41 5.57 12.38
CA MET A 70 -16.35 4.57 12.37
C MET A 70 -15.75 4.30 13.75
N SER A 71 -16.17 5.02 14.79
CA SER A 71 -15.62 4.90 16.16
C SER A 71 -15.62 3.48 16.72
N ASN A 72 -16.60 2.65 16.32
CA ASN A 72 -16.72 1.24 16.71
C ASN A 72 -16.68 0.28 15.51
N ARG A 73 -16.22 0.76 14.35
CA ARG A 73 -16.17 0.00 13.08
C ARG A 73 -14.78 -0.04 12.45
N MET A 74 -13.76 0.30 13.24
CA MET A 74 -12.35 0.14 12.89
C MET A 74 -11.77 -1.06 13.63
N TYR A 75 -11.62 -2.18 12.92
CA TYR A 75 -11.26 -3.48 13.45
C TYR A 75 -9.78 -3.79 13.20
N SER A 76 -9.03 -4.21 14.22
CA SER A 76 -7.69 -4.79 14.00
C SER A 76 -7.80 -6.02 13.11
N VAL A 77 -6.94 -6.14 12.10
CA VAL A 77 -6.93 -7.28 11.18
C VAL A 77 -6.60 -8.61 11.88
N ASP A 78 -5.89 -8.56 13.01
CA ASP A 78 -5.45 -9.74 13.76
C ASP A 78 -6.59 -10.39 14.56
N SER A 79 -7.60 -9.61 14.93
CA SER A 79 -8.66 -10.04 15.86
C SER A 79 -10.07 -9.77 15.38
N GLY A 80 -10.26 -8.79 14.50
CA GLY A 80 -11.55 -8.26 14.06
C GLY A 80 -11.82 -8.43 12.57
N ARG A 81 -11.01 -9.21 11.85
CA ARG A 81 -11.16 -9.45 10.39
C ARG A 81 -12.57 -9.93 10.03
N SER A 82 -13.11 -10.90 10.77
CA SER A 82 -14.46 -11.41 10.53
C SER A 82 -15.51 -10.32 10.71
N SER A 83 -15.39 -9.48 11.74
CA SER A 83 -16.30 -8.35 11.96
C SER A 83 -16.21 -7.29 10.87
N PHE A 84 -14.99 -6.98 10.40
CA PHE A 84 -14.80 -6.11 9.24
C PHE A 84 -15.48 -6.66 7.99
N LEU A 85 -15.28 -7.95 7.68
CA LEU A 85 -15.89 -8.59 6.52
C LEU A 85 -17.42 -8.64 6.63
N ASP A 86 -17.96 -8.89 7.82
CA ASP A 86 -19.40 -8.85 8.08
C ASP A 86 -19.97 -7.45 7.81
N ASP A 87 -19.36 -6.40 8.35
CA ASP A 87 -19.78 -5.00 8.10
C ASP A 87 -19.70 -4.64 6.62
N LEU A 88 -18.58 -4.98 5.95
CA LEU A 88 -18.38 -4.77 4.52
C LEU A 88 -19.45 -5.48 3.69
N TYR A 89 -19.76 -6.74 4.00
CA TYR A 89 -20.75 -7.53 3.28
C TYR A 89 -22.17 -7.03 3.54
N ASN A 90 -22.41 -6.40 4.70
CA ASN A 90 -23.68 -5.80 5.07
C ASN A 90 -23.95 -4.41 4.47
N LEU A 91 -22.93 -3.71 3.96
CA LEU A 91 -23.11 -2.46 3.20
C LEU A 91 -24.00 -2.65 1.96
N TYR A 92 -24.09 -3.88 1.46
CA TYR A 92 -24.72 -4.25 0.21
C TYR A 92 -25.91 -5.20 0.42
N VAL A 93 -26.68 -5.06 1.52
CA VAL A 93 -27.89 -5.85 1.77
C VAL A 93 -29.01 -5.41 0.82
N SER A 94 -29.62 -6.41 0.18
CA SER A 94 -30.71 -6.27 -0.80
C SER A 94 -31.88 -5.42 -0.29
N GLY A 95 -32.08 -4.27 -0.93
CA GLY A 95 -33.27 -3.43 -0.86
C GLY A 95 -33.39 -2.63 -2.16
N SER A 96 -34.53 -2.01 -2.44
CA SER A 96 -34.68 -1.12 -3.59
C SER A 96 -33.66 0.01 -3.49
N TYR A 97 -32.55 -0.10 -4.23
CA TYR A 97 -31.63 1.01 -4.45
C TYR A 97 -32.33 1.97 -5.41
N SER A 98 -33.02 2.97 -4.86
CA SER A 98 -33.34 4.16 -5.65
C SER A 98 -32.03 4.81 -6.09
N GLY A 99 -31.99 5.46 -7.25
CA GLY A 99 -30.80 6.19 -7.69
C GLY A 99 -30.45 7.28 -6.68
N GLN A 100 -29.44 7.04 -5.85
CA GLN A 100 -28.99 7.93 -4.76
C GLN A 100 -27.80 8.81 -5.17
N GLY A 101 -27.41 8.76 -6.45
CA GLY A 101 -26.21 9.42 -6.95
C GLY A 101 -24.91 8.83 -6.37
N THR A 102 -23.83 9.54 -6.63
CA THR A 102 -22.44 9.15 -6.33
C THR A 102 -21.75 10.28 -5.54
N PRO A 103 -22.13 10.52 -4.28
CA PRO A 103 -21.66 11.64 -3.47
C PRO A 103 -20.23 11.43 -2.92
N ASN A 104 -19.27 11.19 -3.81
CA ASN A 104 -17.88 10.86 -3.47
C ASN A 104 -17.21 11.93 -2.62
N ARG A 105 -17.43 13.23 -2.92
CA ARG A 105 -16.88 14.34 -2.14
C ARG A 105 -17.34 14.34 -0.68
N LEU A 106 -18.62 14.07 -0.46
CA LEU A 106 -19.17 13.94 0.90
C LEU A 106 -18.61 12.69 1.62
N ALA A 107 -18.38 11.60 0.89
CA ALA A 107 -17.82 10.39 1.47
C ALA A 107 -16.34 10.55 1.87
N LEU A 108 -15.52 11.16 1.03
CA LEU A 108 -14.10 11.41 1.33
C LEU A 108 -13.96 12.43 2.48
N GLN A 109 -14.76 13.50 2.47
CA GLN A 109 -14.78 14.45 3.59
C GLN A 109 -15.21 13.77 4.90
N HIS A 110 -16.18 12.86 4.83
CA HIS A 110 -16.59 12.08 5.99
C HIS A 110 -15.45 11.20 6.50
N ALA A 111 -14.67 10.55 5.64
CA ALA A 111 -13.51 9.76 6.05
C ALA A 111 -12.50 10.59 6.85
N GLY A 112 -12.14 11.78 6.36
CA GLY A 112 -11.25 12.70 7.07
C GLY A 112 -11.79 13.12 8.44
N ARG A 113 -13.09 13.43 8.54
CA ARG A 113 -13.75 13.74 9.83
C ARG A 113 -13.75 12.56 10.80
N GLU A 114 -13.92 11.33 10.30
CA GLU A 114 -13.85 10.14 11.13
C GLU A 114 -12.43 9.98 11.70
N TYR A 115 -11.38 10.12 10.87
CA TYR A 115 -10.00 10.08 11.35
C TYR A 115 -9.66 11.22 12.33
N SER A 116 -10.30 12.39 12.22
CA SER A 116 -10.15 13.44 13.23
C SER A 116 -10.61 13.00 14.64
N LYS A 117 -11.50 12.00 14.76
CA LYS A 117 -11.92 11.47 16.07
C LYS A 117 -10.83 10.58 16.66
N THR A 118 -10.48 10.85 17.92
CA THR A 118 -9.56 10.02 18.70
C THR A 118 -10.00 8.55 18.79
N SER A 119 -11.31 8.26 18.79
CA SER A 119 -11.85 6.90 18.78
C SER A 119 -11.50 6.09 17.52
N VAL A 120 -11.23 6.77 16.40
CA VAL A 120 -10.91 6.16 15.10
C VAL A 120 -9.40 6.10 14.92
N ARG A 121 -8.73 7.25 14.95
CA ARG A 121 -7.27 7.36 14.80
C ARG A 121 -6.50 6.66 15.92
N GLY A 122 -7.05 6.65 17.14
CA GLY A 122 -6.37 6.21 18.34
C GLY A 122 -5.50 7.32 18.96
N ASP A 123 -4.91 7.01 20.11
CA ASP A 123 -4.04 7.91 20.88
C ASP A 123 -2.54 7.80 20.51
N LEU A 124 -2.19 6.98 19.51
CA LEU A 124 -0.78 6.76 19.15
C LEU A 124 -0.32 7.74 18.08
N GLU A 125 0.79 8.43 18.38
CA GLU A 125 1.39 9.51 17.57
C GLU A 125 1.95 9.01 16.23
N CYS A 126 2.35 7.73 16.14
CA CYS A 126 2.99 7.14 14.97
C CYS A 126 2.03 6.37 14.02
N ARG A 127 0.74 6.71 13.97
CA ARG A 127 -0.24 6.00 13.14
C ARG A 127 -0.52 6.72 11.82
N LYS A 128 -0.24 6.05 10.70
CA LYS A 128 -0.73 6.45 9.38
C LYS A 128 -2.22 6.12 9.20
N ASN A 129 -2.94 6.98 8.47
CA ASN A 129 -4.35 6.77 8.15
C ASN A 129 -4.51 6.79 6.63
N PHE A 130 -5.25 5.82 6.10
CA PHE A 130 -5.42 5.65 4.65
C PHE A 130 -6.90 5.58 4.31
N SER A 131 -7.31 6.30 3.28
CA SER A 131 -8.62 6.13 2.66
C SER A 131 -8.48 5.50 1.29
N LEU A 132 -9.30 4.48 1.01
CA LEU A 132 -9.42 3.88 -0.33
C LEU A 132 -10.81 4.17 -0.87
N LEU A 133 -10.91 5.17 -1.74
CA LEU A 133 -12.17 5.57 -2.37
C LEU A 133 -12.41 4.77 -3.65
N PHE A 134 -13.34 3.82 -3.58
CA PHE A 134 -13.78 3.05 -4.74
C PHE A 134 -15.05 3.65 -5.37
N THR A 135 -15.08 3.78 -6.70
CA THR A 135 -16.27 4.26 -7.43
C THR A 135 -16.39 3.66 -8.83
N ASP A 136 -17.63 3.39 -9.28
CA ASP A 136 -17.95 2.85 -10.61
C ASP A 136 -18.74 3.82 -11.49
N GLY A 137 -18.80 5.10 -11.10
CA GLY A 137 -19.48 6.15 -11.84
C GLY A 137 -18.97 7.54 -11.49
N TYR A 138 -19.36 8.52 -12.30
CA TYR A 138 -19.00 9.92 -12.09
C TYR A 138 -19.63 10.46 -10.80
N ALA A 139 -18.82 11.20 -10.04
CA ALA A 139 -19.29 11.85 -8.83
C ALA A 139 -20.48 12.79 -9.13
N SER A 140 -21.45 12.79 -8.24
CA SER A 140 -22.69 13.57 -8.33
C SER A 140 -23.18 13.94 -6.95
N SER A 141 -24.26 14.74 -6.86
CA SER A 141 -24.76 15.25 -5.58
C SER A 141 -23.69 16.03 -4.81
N HIS A 142 -22.94 16.86 -5.54
CA HIS A 142 -21.85 17.68 -5.01
C HIS A 142 -22.39 18.68 -3.97
N PRO A 143 -21.73 18.83 -2.80
CA PRO A 143 -22.12 19.85 -1.84
C PRO A 143 -21.75 21.24 -2.35
N ASN A 144 -22.52 22.26 -1.96
CA ASN A 144 -22.21 23.66 -2.29
C ASN A 144 -20.92 24.16 -1.61
N SER A 145 -20.48 23.49 -0.54
CA SER A 145 -19.27 23.79 0.21
C SER A 145 -18.75 22.53 0.90
N THR A 146 -17.44 22.45 1.06
CA THR A 146 -16.70 21.44 1.82
C THR A 146 -15.91 22.13 2.92
N ASP A 147 -15.38 21.34 3.86
CA ASP A 147 -14.46 21.87 4.89
C ASP A 147 -13.14 22.36 4.27
N ALA A 148 -12.77 21.78 3.12
CA ALA A 148 -11.53 22.10 2.41
C ALA A 148 -11.58 23.43 1.66
N GLY A 149 -12.76 23.85 1.16
CA GLY A 149 -12.84 25.02 0.29
C GLY A 149 -11.95 24.82 -0.96
N ASN A 150 -11.01 25.73 -1.21
CA ASN A 150 -9.93 25.52 -2.18
C ASN A 150 -8.59 25.37 -1.44
N ALA A 151 -8.39 24.20 -0.82
CA ALA A 151 -7.25 23.95 0.06
C ALA A 151 -5.94 23.87 -0.73
N ASP A 152 -6.00 23.38 -1.98
CA ASP A 152 -4.81 23.16 -2.81
C ASP A 152 -4.36 24.40 -3.60
N SER A 153 -5.15 25.50 -3.62
CA SER A 153 -4.88 26.69 -4.44
C SER A 153 -3.45 27.26 -4.38
N ALA A 154 -2.75 27.09 -3.26
CA ALA A 154 -1.39 27.60 -3.04
C ALA A 154 -0.32 26.50 -2.96
N ALA A 155 -0.69 25.24 -3.23
CA ALA A 155 0.18 24.08 -3.05
C ALA A 155 1.26 23.92 -4.13
N GLY A 156 1.21 24.71 -5.22
CA GLY A 156 2.10 24.57 -6.36
C GLY A 156 1.82 23.33 -7.20
N GLU A 157 2.61 23.10 -8.25
CA GLU A 157 2.53 21.88 -9.06
C GLU A 157 3.08 20.67 -8.27
N PRO A 158 2.51 19.47 -8.44
CA PRO A 158 1.39 19.12 -9.31
C PRO A 158 0.01 19.20 -8.63
N TYR A 159 -0.13 19.91 -7.49
CA TYR A 159 -1.33 19.84 -6.66
C TYR A 159 -2.37 20.93 -6.94
N ALA A 160 -1.92 22.14 -7.25
CA ALA A 160 -2.75 23.32 -7.16
C ALA A 160 -3.84 23.40 -8.24
N SER A 161 -5.07 23.73 -7.83
CA SER A 161 -6.21 23.94 -8.71
C SER A 161 -6.90 25.27 -8.44
N SER A 162 -7.54 25.82 -9.48
CA SER A 162 -8.42 26.98 -9.35
C SER A 162 -9.84 26.60 -8.92
N HIS A 163 -10.18 25.31 -8.99
CA HIS A 163 -11.49 24.81 -8.61
C HIS A 163 -11.58 24.66 -7.10
N SER A 164 -12.78 24.79 -6.54
CA SER A 164 -13.01 24.63 -5.10
C SER A 164 -13.93 23.47 -4.83
N ASN A 165 -13.80 22.87 -3.66
CA ASN A 165 -14.60 21.76 -3.18
C ASN A 165 -14.51 20.56 -4.13
N THR A 166 -13.33 20.29 -4.69
CA THR A 166 -13.02 19.11 -5.50
C THR A 166 -12.67 17.92 -4.60
N LEU A 167 -12.50 16.71 -5.18
CA LEU A 167 -11.91 15.61 -4.40
C LEU A 167 -10.43 15.89 -4.11
N GLY A 168 -9.71 16.51 -5.05
CA GLY A 168 -8.35 17.03 -4.87
C GLY A 168 -8.21 17.93 -3.64
N ASP A 169 -9.10 18.91 -3.49
CA ASP A 169 -9.14 19.82 -2.34
C ASP A 169 -9.29 19.07 -1.02
N ILE A 170 -10.23 18.13 -0.97
CA ILE A 170 -10.54 17.37 0.24
C ILE A 170 -9.37 16.47 0.62
N ALA A 171 -8.76 15.79 -0.37
CA ALA A 171 -7.58 14.96 -0.15
C ALA A 171 -6.41 15.78 0.36
N TYR A 172 -6.11 16.92 -0.27
CA TYR A 172 -5.04 17.83 0.15
C TYR A 172 -5.26 18.34 1.57
N TYR A 173 -6.49 18.79 1.89
CA TYR A 173 -6.86 19.33 3.19
C TYR A 173 -6.61 18.36 4.35
N TYR A 174 -6.94 17.07 4.17
CA TYR A 174 -6.70 16.04 5.18
C TYR A 174 -5.31 15.41 5.10
N TYR A 175 -4.60 15.56 3.97
CA TYR A 175 -3.18 15.24 3.85
C TYR A 175 -2.32 16.25 4.61
N GLU A 176 -2.61 17.56 4.55
CA GLU A 176 -1.88 18.56 5.36
C GLU A 176 -2.05 18.32 6.87
N GLY A 177 -3.16 17.70 7.26
CA GLY A 177 -3.35 17.15 8.58
C GLY A 177 -4.82 16.99 8.96
N LEU A 178 -5.08 16.17 9.96
CA LEU A 178 -6.41 16.01 10.55
C LEU A 178 -6.74 17.25 11.38
N ARG A 179 -8.04 17.56 11.49
CA ARG A 179 -8.50 18.86 11.97
C ARG A 179 -9.45 18.72 13.16
N ASN A 180 -9.34 19.65 14.10
CA ASN A 180 -10.33 19.86 15.15
C ASN A 180 -11.63 20.43 14.56
N ASN A 181 -12.70 20.47 15.37
CA ASN A 181 -13.99 21.04 14.96
C ASN A 181 -13.92 22.54 14.60
N ASP A 182 -12.90 23.24 15.06
CA ASP A 182 -12.67 24.66 14.73
C ASP A 182 -11.82 24.87 13.47
N GLY A 183 -11.39 23.78 12.81
CA GLY A 183 -10.58 23.82 11.60
C GLY A 183 -9.07 23.94 11.85
N SER A 184 -8.60 23.96 13.10
CA SER A 184 -7.16 23.89 13.42
C SER A 184 -6.60 22.49 13.21
N ILE A 185 -5.32 22.40 12.81
CA ILE A 185 -4.60 21.12 12.70
C ILE A 185 -4.47 20.50 14.09
N ILE A 186 -4.75 19.20 14.19
CA ILE A 186 -4.50 18.40 15.39
C ILE A 186 -2.99 18.13 15.45
N GLY A 187 -2.29 18.82 16.35
CA GLY A 187 -0.86 18.59 16.58
C GLY A 187 -0.57 17.30 17.38
N GLY A 188 0.72 16.98 17.50
CA GLY A 188 1.18 15.78 18.19
C GLY A 188 1.11 14.53 17.33
N GLY A 189 1.12 14.68 16.00
CA GLY A 189 1.50 13.58 15.12
C GLY A 189 3.01 13.34 15.20
N ASP A 190 3.43 12.10 14.96
CA ASP A 190 4.80 11.73 14.62
C ASP A 190 4.74 10.51 13.69
N THR A 191 4.01 10.68 12.58
CA THR A 191 3.77 9.59 11.65
C THR A 191 5.09 9.15 11.00
N PRO A 192 5.34 7.84 10.86
CA PRO A 192 6.55 7.34 10.23
C PRO A 192 6.69 7.90 8.82
N THR A 193 7.86 8.40 8.46
CA THR A 193 8.14 8.92 7.11
C THR A 193 9.18 8.04 6.43
N PRO A 194 9.22 7.97 5.09
CA PRO A 194 10.33 7.39 4.35
C PRO A 194 11.66 7.95 4.86
N SER A 195 12.69 7.11 4.86
CA SER A 195 14.00 7.48 5.42
C SER A 195 14.74 8.56 4.65
N GLU A 196 14.33 8.78 3.42
CA GLU A 196 14.82 9.77 2.48
C GLU A 196 14.35 11.17 2.89
N CYS A 197 13.25 11.29 3.63
CA CYS A 197 12.67 12.57 4.05
C CYS A 197 13.65 13.41 4.88
N GLY A 198 13.94 14.63 4.40
CA GLY A 198 14.83 15.58 5.06
C GLY A 198 16.31 15.31 4.85
N THR A 199 16.66 14.37 3.97
CA THR A 199 18.05 14.05 3.62
C THR A 199 18.52 14.76 2.35
N GLY A 200 17.61 15.41 1.62
CA GLY A 200 17.83 15.94 0.28
C GLY A 200 17.78 14.86 -0.81
N SER A 201 17.39 13.63 -0.46
CA SER A 201 17.13 12.51 -1.38
C SER A 201 15.65 12.16 -1.44
N GLU A 202 14.78 12.93 -0.76
CA GLU A 202 13.34 12.78 -0.90
C GLU A 202 12.90 13.04 -2.34
N GLU A 203 12.01 12.17 -2.84
CA GLU A 203 11.33 12.39 -4.10
C GLU A 203 10.01 13.12 -3.86
N ASP A 204 9.62 13.99 -4.80
CA ASP A 204 8.45 14.88 -4.61
C ASP A 204 7.13 14.14 -4.40
N TRP A 205 7.02 12.88 -4.81
CA TRP A 205 5.84 12.04 -4.62
C TRP A 205 5.80 11.32 -3.26
N MET A 206 6.89 11.31 -2.51
CA MET A 206 6.95 10.68 -1.19
C MET A 206 6.12 11.45 -0.17
N ASP A 207 5.63 10.73 0.84
CA ASP A 207 4.93 11.31 1.99
C ASP A 207 5.90 11.56 3.15
N CYS A 208 6.32 12.81 3.27
CA CYS A 208 7.17 13.30 4.35
C CYS A 208 6.38 14.05 5.44
N ASN A 209 5.05 13.97 5.46
CA ASN A 209 4.27 14.67 6.47
C ASN A 209 4.29 13.91 7.80
N LYS A 210 4.72 14.56 8.89
CA LYS A 210 4.72 13.99 10.24
C LYS A 210 3.45 14.25 11.05
N GLU A 211 2.60 15.16 10.60
CA GLU A 211 1.32 15.43 11.25
C GLU A 211 0.43 14.19 11.22
N TYR A 212 -0.58 14.15 12.08
CA TYR A 212 -1.68 13.21 11.84
C TYR A 212 -2.35 13.59 10.53
N HIS A 213 -2.32 12.72 9.53
CA HIS A 213 -2.92 12.99 8.23
C HIS A 213 -3.60 11.76 7.65
N MET A 214 -4.30 11.95 6.53
CA MET A 214 -4.95 10.89 5.76
C MET A 214 -4.39 10.86 4.33
N ASN A 215 -3.75 9.76 3.96
CA ASN A 215 -3.41 9.51 2.55
C ASN A 215 -4.66 9.03 1.80
N THR A 216 -4.80 9.44 0.55
CA THR A 216 -5.99 9.14 -0.27
C THR A 216 -5.60 8.31 -1.47
N TYR A 217 -6.09 7.08 -1.50
CA TYR A 217 -6.00 6.15 -2.61
C TYR A 217 -7.35 6.07 -3.31
N THR A 218 -7.36 5.94 -4.63
CA THR A 218 -8.61 5.94 -5.39
C THR A 218 -8.64 4.81 -6.41
N VAL A 219 -9.84 4.26 -6.63
CA VAL A 219 -10.07 3.19 -7.60
C VAL A 219 -11.26 3.54 -8.47
N GLY A 220 -11.01 3.75 -9.77
CA GLY A 220 -12.04 3.87 -10.80
C GLY A 220 -12.31 2.52 -11.46
N LEU A 221 -13.56 2.25 -11.81
CA LEU A 221 -13.94 1.03 -12.54
C LEU A 221 -14.36 1.34 -13.98
N GLY A 222 -13.48 1.04 -14.94
CA GLY A 222 -13.82 1.02 -16.35
C GLY A 222 -14.05 2.40 -16.96
N MET A 223 -13.39 3.44 -16.44
CA MET A 223 -13.65 4.83 -16.85
C MET A 223 -12.35 5.62 -16.98
N GLU A 224 -12.23 6.33 -18.09
CA GLU A 224 -11.16 7.31 -18.32
C GLU A 224 -11.61 8.73 -17.97
N GLY A 225 -10.63 9.53 -17.57
CA GLY A 225 -10.73 10.98 -17.40
C GLY A 225 -11.01 11.73 -18.69
N GLN A 226 -11.40 13.00 -18.55
CA GLN A 226 -11.55 13.90 -19.69
C GLN A 226 -10.19 14.10 -20.37
N LYS A 227 -9.13 14.33 -19.59
CA LYS A 227 -7.80 14.70 -20.09
C LYS A 227 -6.65 13.85 -19.59
N PHE A 228 -6.66 13.39 -18.35
CA PHE A 228 -5.48 12.87 -17.67
C PHE A 228 -5.62 11.40 -17.28
N ALA A 229 -6.57 11.12 -16.38
CA ALA A 229 -6.71 9.81 -15.75
C ALA A 229 -7.02 8.70 -16.77
N GLY A 230 -6.22 7.64 -16.78
CA GLY A 230 -6.39 6.52 -17.73
C GLY A 230 -6.09 6.87 -19.20
N LYS A 231 -5.52 8.04 -19.48
CA LYS A 231 -5.17 8.49 -20.85
C LYS A 231 -3.70 8.81 -21.01
N THR A 232 -3.26 9.82 -20.27
CA THR A 232 -1.86 10.27 -20.23
C THR A 232 -1.22 9.94 -18.89
N HIS A 233 -2.05 9.80 -17.84
CA HIS A 233 -1.64 9.53 -16.48
C HIS A 233 -2.33 8.25 -16.00
N PHE A 234 -1.53 7.24 -15.69
CA PHE A 234 -1.95 5.92 -15.22
C PHE A 234 -1.55 5.68 -13.76
N LYS A 235 -0.59 6.45 -13.25
CA LYS A 235 -0.13 6.44 -11.85
C LYS A 235 0.07 7.85 -11.33
N VAL A 236 0.12 8.00 -10.01
CA VAL A 236 0.38 9.30 -9.36
C VAL A 236 1.76 9.83 -9.72
N GLN A 237 2.77 8.97 -9.90
CA GLN A 237 4.12 9.37 -10.33
C GLN A 237 4.10 10.20 -11.63
N ASP A 238 3.21 9.88 -12.57
CA ASP A 238 3.11 10.58 -13.86
C ASP A 238 2.86 12.08 -13.67
N ALA A 239 2.09 12.48 -12.64
CA ALA A 239 1.80 13.89 -12.37
C ALA A 239 3.02 14.67 -11.87
N TYR A 240 4.03 14.00 -11.32
CA TYR A 240 5.28 14.63 -10.91
C TYR A 240 6.28 14.73 -12.07
N GLU A 241 6.12 13.91 -13.10
CA GLU A 241 6.91 13.97 -14.33
C GLU A 241 6.34 14.98 -15.34
N ASP A 242 5.02 15.05 -15.46
CA ASP A 242 4.27 15.99 -16.31
C ASP A 242 3.05 16.53 -15.56
N ALA A 243 3.18 17.69 -14.92
CA ALA A 243 2.13 18.24 -14.05
C ALA A 243 0.80 18.48 -14.80
N PRO A 244 -0.34 17.89 -14.34
CA PRO A 244 -1.64 18.12 -14.97
C PRO A 244 -2.13 19.55 -14.77
N ASP A 245 -2.64 20.18 -15.84
CA ASP A 245 -3.35 21.46 -15.73
C ASP A 245 -4.80 21.23 -15.27
N TRP A 246 -4.99 21.15 -13.95
CA TRP A 246 -6.30 20.99 -13.30
C TRP A 246 -7.25 22.16 -13.57
N SER A 247 -6.72 23.36 -13.84
CA SER A 247 -7.52 24.54 -14.16
C SER A 247 -8.23 24.41 -15.51
N SER A 248 -7.68 23.56 -16.39
CA SER A 248 -8.24 23.28 -17.71
C SER A 248 -9.45 22.34 -17.68
N LEU A 249 -9.76 21.72 -16.54
CA LEU A 249 -10.94 20.88 -16.36
C LEU A 249 -12.20 21.77 -16.37
N THR A 250 -13.14 21.46 -17.26
CA THR A 250 -14.35 22.27 -17.39
C THR A 250 -15.50 21.63 -16.62
N ASN A 251 -16.27 22.45 -15.88
CA ASN A 251 -17.52 22.04 -15.25
C ASN A 251 -17.36 20.91 -14.22
N MET A 252 -16.59 21.15 -13.15
CA MET A 252 -16.36 20.21 -12.04
C MET A 252 -17.62 19.76 -11.28
N ASN A 253 -18.81 20.22 -11.64
CA ASN A 253 -20.09 19.75 -11.07
C ASN A 253 -20.90 18.90 -12.06
N ALA A 254 -20.40 18.68 -13.29
CA ALA A 254 -21.01 17.75 -14.23
C ALA A 254 -20.78 16.30 -13.82
N GLN A 255 -21.78 15.46 -14.05
CA GLN A 255 -21.66 14.01 -13.89
C GLN A 255 -21.05 13.40 -15.16
N ASP A 256 -19.79 13.72 -15.45
CA ASP A 256 -19.05 13.26 -16.63
C ASP A 256 -17.58 12.90 -16.30
N SER A 257 -16.78 12.63 -17.35
CA SER A 257 -15.39 12.18 -17.25
C SER A 257 -14.47 13.13 -16.47
N VAL A 258 -14.84 14.40 -16.29
CA VAL A 258 -14.06 15.33 -15.45
C VAL A 258 -13.98 14.85 -14.00
N GLN A 259 -14.98 14.09 -13.54
CA GLN A 259 -14.98 13.54 -12.18
C GLN A 259 -13.97 12.41 -11.99
N ILE A 260 -13.48 11.81 -13.08
CA ILE A 260 -12.42 10.80 -13.02
C ILE A 260 -11.05 11.47 -12.99
N ASP A 261 -10.88 12.61 -13.69
CA ASP A 261 -9.70 13.45 -13.50
C ASP A 261 -9.64 14.01 -12.06
N ASP A 262 -10.78 14.41 -11.47
CA ASP A 262 -10.88 14.81 -10.04
C ASP A 262 -10.53 13.64 -9.08
N LEU A 263 -10.89 12.40 -9.47
CA LEU A 263 -10.55 11.20 -8.70
C LEU A 263 -9.04 10.91 -8.72
N TYR A 264 -8.37 11.14 -9.85
CA TYR A 264 -6.92 11.08 -9.98
C TYR A 264 -6.25 12.23 -9.21
N HIS A 265 -6.77 13.45 -9.33
CA HIS A 265 -6.30 14.63 -8.59
C HIS A 265 -6.32 14.40 -7.08
N ALA A 266 -7.35 13.73 -6.56
CA ALA A 266 -7.43 13.32 -5.16
C ALA A 266 -6.31 12.35 -4.72
N ALA A 267 -5.90 11.43 -5.60
CA ALA A 267 -4.79 10.53 -5.30
C ALA A 267 -3.45 11.28 -5.26
N VAL A 268 -3.24 12.20 -6.21
CA VAL A 268 -2.05 13.08 -6.25
C VAL A 268 -1.97 13.95 -5.00
N ASN A 269 -3.05 14.70 -4.71
CA ASN A 269 -3.14 15.61 -3.56
C ASN A 269 -3.11 14.90 -2.22
N GLY A 270 -3.57 13.66 -2.17
CA GLY A 270 -3.60 12.84 -0.97
C GLY A 270 -2.36 11.96 -0.78
N LYS A 271 -1.29 12.11 -1.58
CA LYS A 271 -0.08 11.26 -1.50
C LYS A 271 -0.40 9.76 -1.42
N GLY A 272 -1.34 9.31 -2.25
CA GLY A 272 -1.67 7.90 -2.41
C GLY A 272 -1.40 7.43 -3.82
N GLU A 273 -2.20 6.49 -4.30
CA GLU A 273 -2.14 5.98 -5.68
C GLU A 273 -3.53 5.90 -6.31
N TYR A 274 -3.56 6.08 -7.63
CA TYR A 274 -4.73 5.91 -8.47
C TYR A 274 -4.67 4.55 -9.16
N PHE A 275 -5.77 3.81 -9.08
CA PHE A 275 -5.95 2.58 -9.82
C PHE A 275 -7.14 2.70 -10.76
N ASP A 276 -6.94 2.27 -11.99
CA ASP A 276 -8.01 2.06 -12.95
C ASP A 276 -8.15 0.56 -13.22
N ALA A 277 -9.34 0.03 -12.97
CA ALA A 277 -9.65 -1.37 -13.18
C ALA A 277 -10.71 -1.51 -14.27
N GLN A 278 -10.31 -2.00 -15.44
CA GLN A 278 -11.19 -2.23 -16.59
C GLN A 278 -11.83 -3.62 -16.53
N SER A 279 -11.32 -4.50 -15.67
CA SER A 279 -11.88 -5.82 -15.43
C SER A 279 -12.03 -6.15 -13.95
N THR A 280 -12.82 -7.20 -13.67
CA THR A 280 -12.94 -7.78 -12.33
C THR A 280 -11.60 -8.28 -11.79
N GLN A 281 -10.73 -8.82 -12.65
CA GLN A 281 -9.42 -9.31 -12.25
C GLN A 281 -8.47 -8.15 -11.94
N GLU A 282 -8.47 -7.11 -12.77
CA GLU A 282 -7.71 -5.88 -12.50
C GLU A 282 -8.20 -5.17 -11.24
N LEU A 283 -9.49 -5.23 -10.93
CA LEU A 283 -10.01 -4.66 -9.70
C LEU A 283 -9.47 -5.40 -8.46
N VAL A 284 -9.37 -6.73 -8.53
CA VAL A 284 -8.74 -7.51 -7.47
C VAL A 284 -7.28 -7.10 -7.30
N LEU A 285 -6.54 -7.00 -8.40
CA LEU A 285 -5.12 -6.61 -8.39
C LEU A 285 -4.91 -5.17 -7.91
N ALA A 286 -5.79 -4.24 -8.29
CA ALA A 286 -5.78 -2.85 -7.85
C ALA A 286 -6.02 -2.74 -6.34
N LEU A 287 -6.99 -3.48 -5.82
CA LEU A 287 -7.27 -3.50 -4.38
C LEU A 287 -6.15 -4.16 -3.59
N GLN A 288 -5.55 -5.24 -4.11
CA GLN A 288 -4.35 -5.85 -3.52
C GLN A 288 -3.16 -4.89 -3.56
N GLY A 289 -2.88 -4.27 -4.70
CA GLY A 289 -1.81 -3.29 -4.85
C GLY A 289 -1.98 -2.07 -3.93
N ALA A 290 -3.19 -1.54 -3.80
CA ALA A 290 -3.48 -0.45 -2.86
C ALA A 290 -3.16 -0.85 -1.42
N VAL A 291 -3.59 -2.04 -1.01
CA VAL A 291 -3.34 -2.59 0.32
C VAL A 291 -1.84 -2.85 0.53
N ASP A 292 -1.13 -3.37 -0.46
CA ASP A 292 0.31 -3.64 -0.40
C ASP A 292 1.13 -2.35 -0.29
N LEU A 293 0.75 -1.30 -1.03
CA LEU A 293 1.38 0.03 -0.91
C LEU A 293 1.15 0.63 0.48
N MET A 294 -0.08 0.57 1.01
CA MET A 294 -0.36 1.02 2.38
C MET A 294 0.45 0.22 3.42
N GLN A 295 0.60 -1.09 3.24
CA GLN A 295 1.46 -1.90 4.12
C GLN A 295 2.93 -1.51 4.01
N ALA A 296 3.43 -1.22 2.80
CA ALA A 296 4.80 -0.76 2.60
C ALA A 296 5.05 0.58 3.30
N ASP A 297 4.08 1.49 3.23
CA ASP A 297 4.12 2.79 3.92
C ASP A 297 4.11 2.67 5.44
N VAL A 298 3.50 1.61 5.99
CA VAL A 298 3.50 1.31 7.43
C VAL A 298 4.78 0.58 7.86
N GLY A 299 5.27 -0.36 7.05
CA GLY A 299 6.47 -1.15 7.33
C GLY A 299 7.76 -0.32 7.39
N SER A 300 7.79 0.85 6.74
CA SER A 300 8.94 1.76 6.74
C SER A 300 9.29 2.29 8.14
N GLY A 301 8.42 2.12 9.14
CA GLY A 301 8.74 2.28 10.55
C GLY A 301 8.72 0.92 11.26
N SER A 302 9.86 0.24 11.40
CA SER A 302 9.93 -0.93 12.28
C SER A 302 10.36 -0.55 13.70
N GLY A 303 9.97 -1.40 14.65
CA GLY A 303 10.07 -1.14 16.08
C GLY A 303 11.47 -0.72 16.53
N ILE A 304 11.49 0.31 17.38
CA ILE A 304 12.67 0.75 18.11
C ILE A 304 12.91 -0.25 19.24
N ASN A 305 14.03 -0.97 19.21
CA ASN A 305 14.44 -1.83 20.33
C ASN A 305 15.57 -1.13 21.11
N PHE A 306 15.29 -0.82 22.37
CA PHE A 306 16.25 -0.21 23.28
C PHE A 306 17.20 -1.27 23.82
N ASN A 307 18.51 -1.04 23.70
CA ASN A 307 19.53 -1.87 24.36
C ASN A 307 20.26 -1.09 25.45
N THR A 308 19.56 -0.54 26.45
CA THR A 308 20.21 -0.14 27.72
C THR A 308 19.21 -0.06 28.88
N ALA A 309 19.62 -0.54 30.06
CA ALA A 309 18.88 -0.44 31.32
C ALA A 309 19.14 0.87 32.10
N SER A 310 19.82 1.84 31.49
CA SER A 310 20.01 3.20 32.01
C SER A 310 20.45 4.15 30.89
N LEU A 311 19.78 5.29 30.72
CA LEU A 311 20.30 6.41 29.94
C LEU A 311 21.60 6.88 30.60
N ALA A 312 22.70 6.74 29.88
CA ALA A 312 23.98 7.36 30.19
C ALA A 312 24.52 7.98 28.90
N GLU A 313 25.22 9.10 29.05
CA GLU A 313 25.85 9.87 27.96
C GLU A 313 26.59 8.94 26.99
N GLY A 314 26.16 8.89 25.72
CA GLY A 314 26.70 8.01 24.67
C GLY A 314 25.90 6.73 24.35
N GLY A 315 24.64 6.63 24.80
CA GLY A 315 23.73 5.55 24.39
C GLY A 315 23.34 5.64 22.91
N ALA A 316 23.24 4.48 22.24
CA ALA A 316 22.71 4.37 20.89
C ALA A 316 21.37 3.63 20.90
N VAL A 317 20.42 4.13 20.12
CA VAL A 317 19.15 3.46 19.83
C VAL A 317 19.31 2.67 18.54
N PHE A 318 18.80 1.44 18.52
CA PHE A 318 18.77 0.63 17.32
C PHE A 318 17.32 0.51 16.83
N SER A 319 17.09 0.90 15.58
CA SER A 319 15.79 0.82 14.92
C SER A 319 15.91 -0.11 13.71
N ALA A 320 14.94 -0.99 13.53
CA ALA A 320 14.77 -1.73 12.29
C ALA A 320 13.80 -0.96 11.37
N ALA A 321 13.94 -1.12 10.06
CA ALA A 321 12.99 -0.65 9.04
C ALA A 321 12.78 -1.78 8.02
N PHE A 322 11.60 -1.93 7.41
CA PHE A 322 11.41 -2.84 6.28
C PHE A 322 10.34 -2.38 5.29
N THR A 323 10.52 -2.71 4.01
CA THR A 323 9.51 -2.48 2.97
C THR A 323 9.01 -3.83 2.48
N SER A 324 7.75 -4.17 2.76
CA SER A 324 7.16 -5.48 2.45
C SER A 324 7.06 -5.76 0.94
N VAL A 325 6.82 -4.72 0.13
CA VAL A 325 6.71 -4.83 -1.33
C VAL A 325 8.07 -5.15 -1.96
N GLU A 326 9.10 -4.40 -1.58
CA GLU A 326 10.45 -4.56 -2.16
C GLU A 326 11.32 -5.59 -1.43
N TRP A 327 10.83 -6.11 -0.30
CA TRP A 327 11.57 -7.02 0.59
C TRP A 327 12.92 -6.47 1.05
N THR A 328 13.01 -5.15 1.19
CA THR A 328 14.18 -4.45 1.68
C THR A 328 14.04 -4.19 3.18
N GLY A 329 15.16 -4.05 3.87
CA GLY A 329 15.17 -3.64 5.26
C GLY A 329 16.39 -2.81 5.60
N ASP A 330 16.36 -2.19 6.77
CA ASP A 330 17.50 -1.48 7.34
C ASP A 330 17.56 -1.73 8.84
N LEU A 331 18.78 -1.75 9.37
CA LEU A 331 19.05 -1.70 10.80
C LEU A 331 19.90 -0.47 11.01
N ARG A 332 19.41 0.47 11.82
CA ARG A 332 20.07 1.74 12.07
C ARG A 332 20.53 1.80 13.51
N ALA A 333 21.63 2.50 13.71
CA ALA A 333 22.02 2.99 15.01
C ALA A 333 21.95 4.51 15.00
N GLU A 334 21.26 5.08 15.96
CA GLU A 334 21.04 6.52 16.10
C GLU A 334 21.51 6.95 17.49
N ASN A 335 22.06 8.16 17.61
CA ASN A 335 22.39 8.70 18.93
C ASN A 335 21.10 8.94 19.72
N VAL A 336 21.15 8.82 21.04
CA VAL A 336 20.09 9.30 21.92
C VAL A 336 20.66 10.34 22.87
N ASP A 337 19.96 11.45 23.06
CA ASP A 337 20.38 12.49 23.99
C ASP A 337 19.86 12.27 25.42
N GLU A 338 20.21 13.19 26.33
CA GLU A 338 19.86 13.09 27.76
C GLU A 338 18.36 13.25 28.02
N ASP A 339 17.62 13.87 27.10
CA ASP A 339 16.18 14.06 27.17
C ASP A 339 15.41 12.86 26.58
N GLY A 340 16.13 11.93 25.92
CA GLY A 340 15.58 10.73 25.31
C GLY A 340 15.19 10.90 23.84
N ASP A 341 15.57 12.01 23.22
CA ASP A 341 15.29 12.29 21.82
C ASP A 341 16.30 11.58 20.91
N ILE A 342 15.80 11.11 19.75
CA ILE A 342 16.60 10.41 18.74
C ILE A 342 17.38 11.46 17.94
N GLY A 343 18.70 11.40 18.05
CA GLY A 343 19.64 12.25 17.33
C GLY A 343 20.08 11.67 15.98
N SER A 344 21.22 12.14 15.49
CA SER A 344 21.75 11.77 14.16
C SER A 344 22.04 10.27 14.03
N GLN A 345 21.79 9.71 12.84
CA GLN A 345 22.21 8.36 12.47
C GLN A 345 23.73 8.19 12.59
N ILE A 346 24.16 7.18 13.34
CA ILE A 346 25.54 6.72 13.47
C ILE A 346 25.90 5.81 12.29
N TRP A 347 25.03 4.83 11.99
CA TRP A 347 25.21 3.93 10.85
C TRP A 347 23.89 3.28 10.39
N SER A 348 23.86 2.80 9.14
CA SER A 348 22.78 2.02 8.52
C SER A 348 23.36 0.74 7.91
N ALA A 349 22.82 -0.43 8.28
CA ALA A 349 23.25 -1.73 7.73
C ALA A 349 22.93 -1.81 6.23
N LYS A 350 21.78 -1.27 5.81
CA LYS A 350 21.41 -1.18 4.40
C LYS A 350 22.47 -0.44 3.61
N THR A 351 22.84 0.77 4.07
CA THR A 351 23.85 1.60 3.40
C THR A 351 25.19 0.89 3.28
N GLN A 352 25.64 0.24 4.36
CA GLN A 352 26.91 -0.50 4.33
C GLN A 352 26.86 -1.72 3.41
N LEU A 353 25.77 -2.48 3.41
CA LEU A 353 25.63 -3.67 2.57
C LEU A 353 25.43 -3.32 1.10
N ASP A 354 24.66 -2.28 0.79
CA ASP A 354 24.43 -1.80 -0.59
C ASP A 354 25.69 -1.15 -1.19
N GLY A 355 26.54 -0.55 -0.36
CA GLY A 355 27.84 -0.02 -0.77
C GLY A 355 28.93 -1.06 -1.06
N ARG A 356 28.71 -2.35 -0.74
CA ARG A 356 29.71 -3.40 -0.99
C ARG A 356 29.84 -3.74 -2.47
N ASP A 357 31.07 -3.92 -2.93
CA ASP A 357 31.36 -4.64 -4.16
C ASP A 357 31.61 -6.11 -3.81
N LEU A 358 30.66 -6.99 -4.15
CA LEU A 358 30.74 -8.41 -3.78
C LEU A 358 31.90 -9.15 -4.47
N ALA A 359 32.47 -8.60 -5.55
CA ALA A 359 33.62 -9.19 -6.20
C ALA A 359 34.92 -8.96 -5.40
N SER A 360 35.03 -7.86 -4.68
CA SER A 360 36.23 -7.49 -3.92
C SER A 360 36.06 -7.54 -2.39
N ASP A 361 34.84 -7.40 -1.88
CA ASP A 361 34.44 -7.54 -0.47
C ASP A 361 33.16 -8.40 -0.35
N PRO A 362 33.26 -9.73 -0.59
CA PRO A 362 32.13 -10.63 -0.49
C PRO A 362 31.59 -10.72 0.94
N ARG A 363 30.30 -10.99 1.07
CA ARG A 363 29.68 -11.20 2.39
C ARG A 363 30.16 -12.52 2.99
N LEU A 364 30.71 -12.46 4.21
CA LEU A 364 30.95 -13.65 5.01
C LEU A 364 29.64 -14.12 5.65
N VAL A 365 29.06 -15.18 5.10
CA VAL A 365 27.90 -15.85 5.68
C VAL A 365 28.35 -17.19 6.23
N LEU A 366 28.04 -17.43 7.51
CA LEU A 366 28.41 -18.64 8.22
C LEU A 366 27.16 -19.50 8.45
N THR A 367 27.34 -20.81 8.39
CA THR A 367 26.28 -21.79 8.63
C THR A 367 26.84 -22.99 9.40
N TYR A 368 25.95 -23.84 9.91
CA TYR A 368 26.33 -25.19 10.31
C TYR A 368 26.40 -26.07 9.06
N GLY A 369 27.45 -26.87 8.91
CA GLY A 369 27.67 -27.65 7.70
C GLY A 369 28.83 -28.62 7.86
N MET A 370 29.55 -28.84 6.77
CA MET A 370 30.74 -29.65 6.69
C MET A 370 31.97 -28.73 6.68
N ASP A 371 32.91 -29.01 7.59
CA ASP A 371 34.24 -28.41 7.64
C ASP A 371 35.27 -29.54 7.66
N ASN A 372 36.09 -29.62 6.60
CA ASN A 372 37.14 -30.64 6.45
C ASN A 372 36.66 -32.08 6.71
N GLY A 373 35.41 -32.39 6.31
CA GLY A 373 34.80 -33.71 6.46
C GLY A 373 34.12 -33.98 7.81
N ASN A 374 34.10 -33.01 8.74
CA ASN A 374 33.38 -33.09 10.01
C ASN A 374 32.22 -32.09 10.04
N GLN A 375 31.18 -32.36 10.83
CA GLN A 375 30.08 -31.41 10.99
C GLN A 375 30.45 -30.30 11.99
N GLY A 376 30.23 -29.05 11.61
CA GLY A 376 30.64 -27.88 12.40
C GLY A 376 30.24 -26.55 11.76
N GLY A 377 30.75 -25.44 12.31
CA GLY A 377 30.58 -24.12 11.71
C GLY A 377 31.45 -23.98 10.45
N THR A 378 30.86 -23.51 9.35
CA THR A 378 31.53 -23.39 8.05
C THR A 378 30.97 -22.19 7.27
N THR A 379 31.55 -21.85 6.11
CA THR A 379 30.98 -20.83 5.22
C THR A 379 29.76 -21.36 4.49
N PHE A 380 28.78 -20.50 4.23
CA PHE A 380 27.55 -20.85 3.51
C PHE A 380 27.81 -20.95 2.01
N GLU A 381 28.44 -22.06 1.62
CA GLU A 381 28.80 -22.40 0.25
C GLU A 381 28.32 -23.82 -0.06
N TRP A 382 27.94 -24.09 -1.31
CA TRP A 382 27.36 -25.39 -1.71
C TRP A 382 28.18 -26.58 -1.23
N ASP A 383 29.50 -26.55 -1.40
CA ASP A 383 30.37 -27.68 -1.07
C ASP A 383 30.48 -27.94 0.44
N ASN A 384 30.20 -26.92 1.24
CA ASN A 384 30.23 -26.97 2.70
C ASN A 384 28.88 -27.34 3.31
N LEU A 385 27.82 -27.54 2.51
CA LEU A 385 26.51 -27.95 3.03
C LEU A 385 26.41 -29.46 3.26
N THR A 386 25.68 -29.85 4.32
CA THR A 386 25.28 -31.25 4.54
C THR A 386 24.33 -31.75 3.45
N ALA A 387 24.20 -33.07 3.31
CA ALA A 387 23.27 -33.67 2.34
C ALA A 387 21.80 -33.23 2.56
N ALA A 388 21.39 -33.05 3.83
CA ALA A 388 20.05 -32.57 4.15
C ALA A 388 19.83 -31.12 3.69
N GLN A 389 20.79 -30.24 3.96
CA GLN A 389 20.71 -28.83 3.53
C GLN A 389 20.72 -28.68 2.01
N LYS A 390 21.50 -29.51 1.31
CA LYS A 390 21.48 -29.56 -0.16
C LYS A 390 20.09 -29.94 -0.66
N ALA A 391 19.45 -30.95 -0.05
CA ALA A 391 18.10 -31.36 -0.40
C ALA A 391 17.06 -30.24 -0.15
N ASP A 392 17.17 -29.52 0.96
CA ASP A 392 16.29 -28.38 1.27
C ASP A 392 16.41 -27.26 0.23
N LEU A 393 17.62 -27.00 -0.29
CA LEU A 393 17.84 -25.99 -1.33
C LEU A 393 17.47 -26.47 -2.74
N GLN A 394 17.15 -27.75 -2.94
CA GLN A 394 16.80 -28.34 -4.24
C GLN A 394 15.27 -28.43 -4.48
N VAL A 395 14.45 -27.73 -3.68
CA VAL A 395 12.99 -27.67 -3.84
C VAL A 395 12.54 -27.01 -5.17
N ALA A 396 11.35 -27.35 -5.67
CA ALA A 396 10.73 -26.91 -6.96
C ALA A 396 11.19 -27.64 -8.24
N ALA A 397 10.27 -27.69 -9.23
CA ALA A 397 10.42 -28.41 -10.49
C ALA A 397 11.20 -27.60 -11.54
N GLY A 398 12.53 -27.64 -11.43
CA GLY A 398 13.46 -27.29 -12.52
C GLY A 398 14.00 -28.55 -13.21
N SER A 399 14.58 -28.41 -14.40
CA SER A 399 15.34 -29.47 -15.06
C SER A 399 16.75 -29.67 -14.46
N ASP A 400 17.31 -28.64 -13.81
CA ASP A 400 18.59 -28.65 -13.09
C ASP A 400 18.44 -28.18 -11.63
N ALA A 401 18.12 -29.13 -10.75
CA ALA A 401 17.91 -28.85 -9.33
C ALA A 401 19.18 -28.36 -8.60
N GLU A 402 20.36 -28.87 -8.96
CA GLU A 402 21.61 -28.44 -8.32
C GLU A 402 22.01 -27.04 -8.77
N GLY A 403 21.93 -26.75 -10.07
CA GLY A 403 22.19 -25.41 -10.59
C GLY A 403 21.27 -24.36 -9.97
N LEU A 404 19.97 -24.67 -9.84
CA LEU A 404 19.00 -23.78 -9.19
C LEU A 404 19.31 -23.59 -7.70
N ALA A 405 19.75 -24.64 -7.00
CA ALA A 405 20.14 -24.55 -5.60
C ALA A 405 21.37 -23.65 -5.39
N LYS A 406 22.37 -23.72 -6.28
CA LYS A 406 23.53 -22.81 -6.26
C LYS A 406 23.11 -21.37 -6.50
N LYS A 407 22.20 -21.12 -7.45
CA LYS A 407 21.66 -19.78 -7.70
C LYS A 407 20.87 -19.21 -6.51
N ARG A 408 20.20 -20.06 -5.73
CA ARG A 408 19.60 -19.65 -4.45
C ARG A 408 20.64 -19.24 -3.43
N ILE A 409 21.76 -19.95 -3.35
CA ILE A 409 22.89 -19.54 -2.49
C ILE A 409 23.42 -18.18 -2.94
N ASP A 410 23.71 -17.99 -4.23
CA ASP A 410 24.17 -16.70 -4.78
C ASP A 410 23.22 -15.57 -4.38
N PHE A 411 21.90 -15.78 -4.57
CA PHE A 411 20.89 -14.83 -4.16
C PHE A 411 20.93 -14.56 -2.65
N LEU A 412 21.02 -15.58 -1.80
CA LEU A 412 21.09 -15.43 -0.33
C LEU A 412 22.38 -14.73 0.13
N LEU A 413 23.49 -14.91 -0.59
CA LEU A 413 24.76 -14.21 -0.36
C LEU A 413 24.71 -12.74 -0.83
N GLY A 414 23.64 -12.32 -1.49
CA GLY A 414 23.38 -10.94 -1.87
C GLY A 414 23.69 -10.60 -3.32
N GLU A 415 23.94 -11.59 -4.18
CA GLU A 415 24.07 -11.37 -5.61
C GLU A 415 22.72 -11.10 -6.27
N ASP A 416 22.77 -10.36 -7.37
CA ASP A 416 21.63 -10.16 -8.26
C ASP A 416 21.49 -11.38 -9.17
N VAL A 417 20.37 -12.08 -9.03
CA VAL A 417 20.01 -13.24 -9.85
C VAL A 417 18.67 -12.91 -10.50
N GLU A 418 18.61 -12.86 -11.82
CA GLU A 418 17.37 -12.51 -12.53
C GLU A 418 16.47 -13.74 -12.76
N SER A 419 17.03 -14.80 -13.36
CA SER A 419 16.33 -16.06 -13.61
C SER A 419 17.29 -17.22 -13.82
N TYR A 420 16.83 -18.43 -13.55
CA TYR A 420 17.57 -19.66 -13.83
C TYR A 420 16.59 -20.82 -14.04
N ASP A 421 16.80 -21.62 -15.09
CA ASP A 421 16.03 -22.85 -15.36
C ASP A 421 14.51 -22.66 -15.31
N GLY A 422 14.02 -21.56 -15.91
CA GLY A 422 12.59 -21.21 -15.95
C GLY A 422 12.02 -20.64 -14.65
N ILE A 423 12.83 -20.49 -13.60
CA ILE A 423 12.45 -19.86 -12.34
C ILE A 423 13.01 -18.43 -12.28
N THR A 424 12.13 -17.47 -12.06
CA THR A 424 12.48 -16.06 -11.86
C THR A 424 12.75 -15.81 -10.39
N PHE A 425 13.87 -15.15 -10.09
CA PHE A 425 14.21 -14.70 -8.74
C PHE A 425 13.65 -13.28 -8.53
N ARG A 426 13.43 -12.89 -7.28
CA ARG A 426 12.99 -11.51 -6.98
C ARG A 426 14.09 -10.53 -7.37
N ASN A 427 13.72 -9.43 -8.00
CA ASN A 427 14.66 -8.35 -8.26
C ASN A 427 15.07 -7.72 -6.93
N ARG A 428 16.37 -7.60 -6.69
CA ARG A 428 16.92 -7.15 -5.42
C ARG A 428 17.08 -5.63 -5.45
N LYS A 429 16.29 -4.94 -4.62
CA LYS A 429 16.39 -3.48 -4.42
C LYS A 429 17.39 -3.08 -3.33
N SER A 430 17.82 -4.06 -2.53
CA SER A 430 18.74 -3.91 -1.39
C SER A 430 19.42 -5.25 -1.07
N ARG A 431 20.70 -5.24 -0.68
CA ARG A 431 21.38 -6.43 -0.15
C ARG A 431 20.93 -6.77 1.26
N MET A 432 20.43 -5.78 2.00
CA MET A 432 19.73 -5.99 3.25
C MET A 432 18.27 -6.34 2.98
N GLY A 433 17.87 -7.57 3.36
CA GLY A 433 16.48 -8.02 3.26
C GLY A 433 15.60 -7.44 4.37
N ALA A 434 14.29 -7.58 4.20
CA ALA A 434 13.30 -7.16 5.19
C ALA A 434 13.57 -7.77 6.59
N ILE A 435 13.53 -6.92 7.62
CA ILE A 435 13.60 -7.32 9.03
C ILE A 435 12.18 -7.36 9.58
N VAL A 436 11.54 -8.53 9.51
CA VAL A 436 10.15 -8.71 9.94
C VAL A 436 10.13 -9.36 11.32
N ASN A 437 9.32 -8.84 12.25
CA ASN A 437 9.14 -9.38 13.60
C ASN A 437 10.44 -9.49 14.45
N SER A 438 11.38 -8.56 14.26
CA SER A 438 12.58 -8.47 15.10
C SER A 438 12.29 -7.61 16.34
N SER A 439 12.19 -8.27 17.50
CA SER A 439 12.11 -7.65 18.84
C SER A 439 13.42 -7.79 19.60
#